data_AF-A0AAW9ST36-F1
#
_entry.id   AF-A0AAW9ST36-F1
#
_cell.length_a   1.000
_cell.length_b   1.000
_cell.length_c   1.000
_cell.angle_alpha   90.00
_cell.angle_beta   90.00
_cell.angle_gamma   90.00
#
_symmetry.space_group_name_H-M   'P 1'
#
loop_
_entity.id
_entity.type
_entity.pdbx_description
1 polymer ?
#
loop_
_entity_poly.entity_id
_entity_poly.type
_entity_poly.pdbx_seq_one_letter_code
_entity_poly.pdbx_strand_id
1 'polypeptide(L)' 'MAFLLNARKSPVTISARDVPRIDSHRLQLLLVAQKQWVRDAVGFDLIDMAPGFREGLARLGLPRDHFDKEASQ' A
#
# COMPACT_ATOMS: atom_id res chain seq x y z
N MET A 1 15.88 3.40 -10.58
CA MET A 1 14.94 2.40 -11.12
C MET A 1 13.73 2.35 -10.20
N ALA A 2 12.50 2.36 -10.73
CA ALA A 2 11.29 2.32 -9.90
C ALA A 2 10.82 0.87 -9.71
N PHE A 3 10.94 0.35 -8.48
CA PHE A 3 10.60 -1.04 -8.13
C PHE A 3 9.23 -1.48 -8.67
N LEU A 4 8.18 -0.69 -8.41
CA LEU A 4 6.81 -1.01 -8.83
C LEU A 4 6.68 -1.16 -10.34
N LEU A 5 7.37 -0.35 -11.15
CA LEU A 5 7.29 -0.48 -12.60
C LEU A 5 7.89 -1.81 -13.09
N ASN A 6 8.98 -2.25 -12.46
CA ASN A 6 9.67 -3.47 -12.81
C ASN A 6 8.95 -4.73 -12.31
N ALA A 7 8.24 -4.63 -11.18
CA ALA A 7 7.50 -5.75 -10.58
C ALA A 7 6.12 -5.97 -11.22
N ARG A 8 5.76 -5.19 -12.25
CA ARG A 8 4.44 -5.30 -12.90
C ARG A 8 4.21 -6.71 -13.41
N LYS A 9 2.96 -7.19 -13.31
CA LYS A 9 2.51 -8.56 -13.65
C LYS A 9 2.99 -9.66 -12.69
N SER A 10 3.67 -9.32 -11.60
CA SER A 10 4.04 -10.27 -10.55
C SER A 10 3.44 -9.84 -9.21
N PRO A 11 3.06 -10.78 -8.32
CA PRO A 11 2.60 -10.44 -6.99
C PRO A 11 3.65 -9.64 -6.22
N VAL A 12 3.21 -8.64 -5.47
CA VAL A 12 4.09 -7.82 -4.64
C VAL A 12 3.59 -7.74 -3.21
N THR A 13 4.52 -7.82 -2.27
CA THR A 13 4.31 -7.56 -0.85
C THR A 13 5.28 -6.48 -0.42
N ILE A 14 4.75 -5.38 0.12
CA ILE A 14 5.51 -4.21 0.55
C ILE A 14 5.38 -4.11 2.06
N SER A 15 6.50 -4.10 2.77
CA SER A 15 6.51 -3.82 4.21
C SER A 15 6.60 -2.32 4.44
N ALA A 16 5.70 -1.79 5.28
CA ALA A 16 5.71 -0.40 5.76
C ALA A 16 6.22 -0.27 7.20
N ARG A 17 6.95 -1.30 7.70
CA ARG A 17 7.47 -1.36 9.07
C ARG A 17 8.37 -0.17 9.43
N ASP A 18 9.27 0.17 8.52
CA ASP A 18 10.27 1.23 8.70
C ASP A 18 9.83 2.55 8.08
N VAL A 19 8.53 2.72 7.83
CA VAL A 19 7.96 3.94 7.27
C VAL A 19 7.24 4.72 8.38
N PRO A 20 7.92 5.68 9.04
CA PRO A 20 7.36 6.37 10.20
C PRO A 20 6.20 7.31 9.84
N ARG A 21 6.09 7.73 8.58
CA ARG A 21 5.02 8.60 8.08
C ARG A 21 4.81 8.41 6.58
N ILE A 22 3.55 8.44 6.16
CA ILE A 22 3.17 8.52 4.74
C ILE A 22 2.69 9.93 4.39
N ASP A 23 3.09 10.43 3.21
CA ASP A 23 2.63 11.69 2.64
C ASP A 23 1.69 11.44 1.45
N SER A 24 1.03 12.51 0.97
CA SER A 24 0.06 12.44 -0.11
C SER A 24 0.62 11.83 -1.41
N HIS A 25 1.88 12.14 -1.74
CA HIS A 25 2.48 11.70 -3.00
C HIS A 25 2.76 10.19 -2.98
N ARG A 26 3.40 9.69 -1.92
CA ARG A 26 3.68 8.26 -1.75
C ARG A 26 2.39 7.45 -1.58
N LEU A 27 1.40 8.01 -0.88
CA LEU A 27 0.08 7.39 -0.78
C LEU A 27 -0.57 7.24 -2.16
N GLN A 28 -0.54 8.29 -2.99
CA GLN A 28 -1.09 8.22 -4.34
C GLN A 28 -0.40 7.14 -5.19
N LEU A 29 0.92 6.97 -5.07
CA LEU A 29 1.65 5.91 -5.76
C LEU A 29 1.18 4.51 -5.32
N LEU A 30 0.97 4.29 -4.02
CA LEU A 30 0.45 3.03 -3.49
C LEU A 30 -0.97 2.74 -4.00
N LEU A 31 -1.85 3.74 -3.99
CA LEU A 31 -3.24 3.60 -4.46
C LEU A 31 -3.32 3.30 -5.96
N VAL A 32 -2.51 3.99 -6.77
CA VAL A 32 -2.44 3.74 -8.21
C VAL A 32 -1.88 2.34 -8.49
N ALA A 33 -0.84 1.92 -7.76
CA ALA A 33 -0.28 0.58 -7.89
C ALA A 33 -1.29 -0.50 -7.49
N GLN A 34 -1.95 -0.37 -6.34
CA GLN A 34 -2.97 -1.33 -5.90
C GLN A 34 -4.08 -1.49 -6.94
N LYS A 35 -4.63 -0.38 -7.45
CA LYS A 35 -5.65 -0.41 -8.52
C LYS A 35 -5.15 -1.12 -9.78
N GLN A 36 -3.90 -0.87 -10.16
CA GLN A 36 -3.31 -1.50 -11.33
C GLN A 36 -3.16 -3.02 -11.14
N TRP A 37 -2.73 -3.48 -9.96
CA TRP A 37 -2.56 -4.90 -9.66
C TRP A 37 -3.89 -5.65 -9.59
N VAL A 38 -4.89 -5.03 -8.96
CA VAL A 38 -6.26 -5.56 -8.94
C VAL A 38 -6.80 -5.74 -10.36
N ARG A 39 -6.60 -4.74 -11.24
CA ARG A 39 -7.02 -4.84 -12.65
C ARG A 39 -6.31 -5.96 -13.39
N ASP A 40 -5.04 -6.19 -13.07
CA ASP A 40 -4.23 -7.23 -13.69
C ASP A 40 -4.47 -8.63 -13.07
N ALA A 41 -5.39 -8.75 -12.09
CA ALA A 41 -5.65 -9.95 -11.30
C ALA A 41 -4.40 -10.52 -10.61
N VAL A 42 -3.53 -9.62 -10.13
CA VAL A 42 -2.27 -9.95 -9.45
C VAL A 42 -2.29 -9.42 -8.02
N GLY A 43 -1.73 -10.19 -7.08
CA GLY A 43 -1.73 -9.81 -5.65
C GLY A 43 -0.88 -8.58 -5.35
N PHE A 44 -1.45 -7.62 -4.60
CA PHE A 44 -0.76 -6.46 -4.06
C PHE A 44 -1.05 -6.36 -2.56
N ASP A 45 -0.02 -6.50 -1.76
CA ASP A 45 -0.11 -6.51 -0.30
C ASP A 45 0.77 -5.43 0.32
N LEU A 46 0.22 -4.67 1.25
CA LEU A 46 0.97 -3.74 2.10
C LEU A 46 0.85 -4.23 3.55
N ILE A 47 1.96 -4.64 4.14
CA ILE A 47 2.02 -5.28 5.45
C ILE A 47 2.83 -4.46 6.45
N ASP A 48 2.74 -4.81 7.73
CA ASP A 48 3.52 -4.23 8.83
C ASP A 48 3.43 -2.70 8.91
N MET A 49 2.27 -2.10 8.63
CA MET A 49 2.11 -0.63 8.71
C MET A 49 2.41 -0.12 10.12
N ALA A 50 3.49 0.65 10.26
CA ALA A 50 3.87 1.30 11.51
C ALA A 50 2.75 2.26 12.01
N PRO A 51 2.66 2.53 13.32
CA PRO A 51 1.62 3.42 13.86
C PRO A 51 1.56 4.79 13.16
N GLY A 52 2.71 5.43 12.91
CA GLY A 52 2.76 6.72 12.23
C GLY A 52 2.34 6.67 10.75
N PHE A 53 2.47 5.52 10.08
CA PHE A 53 1.91 5.29 8.75
C PHE A 53 0.38 5.34 8.80
N ARG A 54 -0.21 4.58 9.74
CA ARG A 54 -1.68 4.49 9.93
C ARG A 54 -2.29 5.84 10.31
N GLU A 55 -1.62 6.59 11.19
CA GLU A 55 -2.01 7.97 11.51
C GLU A 55 -1.93 8.89 10.27
N GLY A 56 -0.92 8.68 9.40
CA GLY A 56 -0.81 9.37 8.13
C GLY A 56 -2.01 9.11 7.21
N LEU A 57 -2.50 7.87 7.12
CA LEU A 57 -3.70 7.53 6.35
C LEU A 57 -4.92 8.31 6.85
N ALA A 58 -5.17 8.30 8.16
CA ALA A 58 -6.28 9.03 8.78
C ALA A 58 -6.23 10.53 8.46
N ARG A 59 -5.05 11.14 8.58
CA ARG A 59 -4.85 12.56 8.27
C ARG A 59 -5.04 12.91 6.80
N LEU A 60 -4.85 11.93 5.91
CA LEU A 60 -5.02 12.07 4.46
C LEU A 60 -6.42 11.65 3.98
N GLY A 61 -7.35 11.35 4.90
CA GLY A 61 -8.74 11.05 4.59
C GLY A 61 -9.03 9.59 4.28
N LEU A 62 -8.13 8.66 4.65
CA LEU A 62 -8.34 7.22 4.53
C LEU A 62 -8.50 6.55 5.90
N PRO A 63 -9.25 5.44 5.99
CA PRO A 63 -9.24 4.60 7.19
C PRO A 63 -7.82 4.12 7.54
N ARG A 64 -7.53 3.94 8.84
CA ARG A 64 -6.21 3.52 9.36
C ARG A 64 -5.82 2.11 8.93
N ASP A 65 -6.82 1.34 8.55
CA ASP A 65 -6.85 -0.05 8.14
C ASP A 65 -7.11 -0.18 6.63
N HIS A 66 -7.04 0.91 5.86
CA HIS A 66 -7.36 0.93 4.43
C HIS A 66 -6.63 -0.15 3.59
N PHE A 67 -5.40 -0.50 3.97
CA PHE A 67 -4.61 -1.54 3.30
C PHE A 67 -4.60 -2.88 4.02
N ASP A 68 -5.22 -2.98 5.20
CA ASP A 68 -5.39 -4.28 5.82
C ASP A 68 -6.38 -5.06 4.95
N LYS A 69 -5.99 -6.27 4.52
CA LYS A 69 -6.97 -7.19 3.95
C LYS A 69 -7.97 -7.49 5.06
N GLU A 70 -9.28 -7.41 4.75
CA GLU A 70 -10.24 -8.19 5.54
C GLU A 70 -9.68 -9.59 5.63
N ALA A 71 -9.52 -10.12 6.84
CA ALA A 71 -9.09 -11.48 7.04
C ALA A 71 -10.14 -12.39 6.40
N SER A 72 -10.01 -12.64 5.09
CA SER A 72 -10.78 -13.67 4.40
C SER A 72 -10.32 -14.99 4.99
N GLN A 73 -11.10 -15.44 5.97
CA GLN A 73 -11.13 -16.83 6.43
C GLN A 73 -11.57 -17.74 5.29
#